data_AF-A0ABD1SY69-F1
#
_entry.id   AF-A0ABD1SY69-F1
#
_cell.length_a   1.000
_cell.length_b   1.000
_cell.length_c   1.000
_cell.angle_alpha   90.00
_cell.angle_beta   90.00
_cell.angle_gamma   90.00
#
_symmetry.space_group_name_H-M   'P 1'
#
loop_
_entity.id
_entity.type
_entity.pdbx_description
1 polymer ?
#
loop_
_entity_poly.entity_id
_entity_poly.type
_entity_poly.pdbx_seq_one_letter_code
_entity_poly.pdbx_strand_id
1 'polypeptide(L)'
;MSLKALKWIVNLCKIEGTESLECEVDDLECPSSEELISEYSTDNETEYRFLEFDVEIDMKNLQLEVGKIFRSLDEFKDAVWHYGVMNRFNIRFKVNDPKRVHVVCKLGSKWRVWASKINNSSTKQIKSFTP
;
A
#
# COMPACT_ATOMS: atom_id res chain seq x y z
N MET A 1 -7.76 23.14 -4.51
CA MET A 1 -6.61 23.59 -3.67
C MET A 1 -5.49 24.10 -4.57
N SER A 2 -4.55 24.95 -4.10
CA SER A 2 -3.46 25.44 -4.96
C SER A 2 -2.32 24.43 -5.12
N LEU A 3 -1.78 24.26 -6.33
CA LEU A 3 -0.63 23.37 -6.60
C LEU A 3 0.61 23.70 -5.74
N LYS A 4 0.72 24.93 -5.22
CA LYS A 4 1.79 25.34 -4.30
C LYS A 4 1.82 24.50 -3.01
N ALA A 5 0.68 24.03 -2.52
CA ALA A 5 0.59 23.20 -1.31
C ALA A 5 1.11 21.77 -1.58
N LEU A 6 0.64 21.13 -2.66
CA LEU A 6 1.11 19.81 -3.10
C LEU A 6 2.62 19.82 -3.37
N LYS A 7 3.14 20.89 -4.01
CA LYS A 7 4.57 21.04 -4.29
C LYS A 7 5.42 21.22 -3.03
N TRP A 8 4.88 21.69 -1.91
CA TRP A 8 5.59 21.72 -0.63
C TRP A 8 5.67 20.33 0.02
N ILE A 9 4.54 19.61 0.06
CA ILE A 9 4.45 18.25 0.62
C ILE A 9 5.47 17.30 -0.04
N VAL A 10 5.56 17.33 -1.37
CA VAL A 10 6.49 16.47 -2.14
C VAL A 10 7.97 16.86 -1.94
N ASN A 11 8.28 18.13 -1.71
CA ASN A 11 9.66 18.62 -1.71
C ASN A 11 10.39 18.44 -0.36
N LEU A 12 9.70 17.99 0.69
CA LEU A 12 10.28 17.71 2.01
C LEU A 12 10.93 16.32 2.12
N CYS A 13 10.67 15.42 1.18
CA CYS A 13 11.13 14.02 1.24
C CYS A 13 12.27 13.70 0.24
N LYS A 14 12.82 14.70 -0.46
CA LYS A 14 13.80 14.52 -1.55
C LYS A 14 15.26 14.83 -1.16
N ILE A 15 15.54 14.89 0.15
CA ILE A 15 16.86 15.15 0.71
C ILE A 15 17.24 14.00 1.66
N GLU A 16 17.53 12.82 1.09
CA GLU A 16 18.44 11.77 1.61
C GLU A 16 18.32 10.50 0.75
N GLY A 17 19.45 9.89 0.36
CA GLY A 17 19.51 8.52 -0.15
C GLY A 17 19.31 8.30 -1.66
N THR A 18 20.38 8.46 -2.44
CA THR A 18 20.56 7.86 -3.77
C THR A 18 21.32 6.54 -3.65
N GLU A 19 20.88 5.47 -4.34
CA GLU A 19 21.77 4.61 -5.15
C GLU A 19 20.92 3.76 -6.12
N SER A 20 21.44 3.51 -7.33
CA SER A 20 20.80 2.67 -8.35
C SER A 20 21.45 1.30 -8.38
N LEU A 21 20.67 0.24 -8.62
CA LEU A 21 21.19 -1.00 -9.22
C LEU A 21 20.18 -1.55 -10.22
N GLU A 22 20.69 -1.88 -11.40
CA GLU A 22 19.97 -2.49 -12.51
C GLU A 22 20.20 -4.01 -12.49
N CYS A 23 19.24 -4.78 -12.98
CA CYS A 23 19.38 -6.22 -13.24
C CYS A 23 18.82 -6.51 -14.63
N GLU A 24 19.70 -6.83 -15.57
CA GLU A 24 19.36 -7.36 -16.90
C GLU A 24 19.24 -8.90 -16.87
N VAL A 25 19.00 -9.49 -18.05
CA VAL A 25 18.89 -10.92 -18.42
C VAL A 25 17.67 -11.69 -17.84
N ASP A 26 17.09 -12.68 -18.52
CA ASP A 26 17.50 -13.35 -19.77
C ASP A 26 16.29 -13.68 -20.67
N ASP A 27 16.53 -14.07 -21.92
CA ASP A 27 15.54 -14.19 -23.01
C ASP A 27 15.00 -15.62 -23.20
N LEU A 28 13.67 -15.82 -23.22
CA LEU A 28 13.00 -17.10 -23.57
C LEU A 28 11.60 -16.88 -24.18
N GLU A 29 11.35 -17.42 -25.38
CA GLU A 29 10.14 -17.20 -26.19
C GLU A 29 9.37 -18.49 -26.57
N CYS A 30 8.15 -18.66 -26.03
CA CYS A 30 6.98 -19.41 -26.58
C CYS A 30 7.12 -20.93 -26.94
N PRO A 31 6.04 -21.66 -27.38
CA PRO A 31 4.63 -21.30 -27.60
C PRO A 31 3.57 -22.21 -26.88
N SER A 32 2.29 -22.04 -27.29
CA SER A 32 1.03 -22.78 -27.00
C SER A 32 1.13 -24.32 -26.89
N SER A 33 0.19 -25.08 -26.30
CA SER A 33 -1.26 -24.84 -26.01
C SER A 33 -1.73 -25.67 -24.75
N GLU A 34 -2.99 -26.03 -24.41
CA GLU A 34 -4.39 -25.77 -24.86
C GLU A 34 -5.42 -26.11 -23.71
N GLU A 35 -6.69 -25.73 -23.90
CA GLU A 35 -7.97 -26.11 -23.24
C GLU A 35 -8.00 -27.06 -22.01
N LEU A 36 -8.56 -26.57 -20.89
CA LEU A 36 -9.64 -27.27 -20.15
C LEU A 36 -10.41 -26.30 -19.25
N ILE A 37 -11.73 -26.17 -19.46
CA ILE A 37 -12.62 -25.35 -18.63
C ILE A 37 -13.19 -26.19 -17.48
N SER A 38 -13.13 -25.68 -16.25
CA SER A 38 -13.91 -26.21 -15.13
C SER A 38 -14.61 -25.07 -14.37
N GLU A 39 -15.87 -24.80 -14.73
CA GLU A 39 -16.72 -23.89 -13.99
C GLU A 39 -17.06 -24.49 -12.62
N TYR A 40 -16.50 -23.92 -11.55
CA TYR A 40 -17.13 -23.99 -10.24
C TYR A 40 -17.62 -22.59 -9.86
N SER A 41 -18.89 -22.33 -10.15
CA SER A 41 -19.54 -21.12 -9.69
C SER A 41 -19.72 -21.18 -8.18
N THR A 42 -19.18 -20.18 -7.49
CA THR A 42 -19.75 -19.71 -6.23
C THR A 42 -19.94 -18.22 -6.40
N ASP A 43 -21.14 -17.86 -6.85
CA ASP A 43 -21.68 -16.53 -6.59
C ASP A 43 -21.62 -16.28 -5.08
N ASN A 44 -20.73 -15.37 -4.73
CA ASN A 44 -21.02 -14.36 -3.74
C ASN A 44 -20.30 -13.10 -4.21
N GLU A 45 -20.89 -12.42 -5.19
CA GLU A 45 -20.43 -11.11 -5.64
C GLU A 45 -20.71 -10.05 -4.57
N THR A 46 -19.88 -10.06 -3.52
CA THR A 46 -19.62 -8.88 -2.72
C THR A 46 -19.06 -7.83 -3.66
N GLU A 47 -19.95 -6.95 -4.11
CA GLU A 47 -19.65 -5.70 -4.78
C GLU A 47 -18.84 -4.82 -3.82
N TYR A 48 -17.54 -5.15 -3.70
CA TYR A 48 -16.53 -4.32 -3.07
C TYR A 48 -16.35 -3.09 -3.96
N ARG A 49 -17.32 -2.17 -3.87
CA ARG A 49 -17.19 -0.80 -4.34
C ARG A 49 -15.92 -0.26 -3.71
N PHE A 50 -14.87 -0.15 -4.53
CA PHE A 50 -13.66 0.54 -4.14
C PHE A 50 -14.05 1.98 -3.88
N LEU A 51 -14.33 2.31 -2.62
CA LEU A 51 -14.66 3.66 -2.19
C LEU A 51 -13.63 4.60 -2.82
N GLU A 52 -14.14 5.60 -3.53
CA GLU A 52 -13.31 6.58 -4.19
C GLU A 52 -12.78 7.52 -3.12
N PHE A 53 -11.45 7.65 -3.05
CA PHE A 53 -10.77 8.26 -1.93
C PHE A 53 -11.01 9.78 -1.92
N ASP A 54 -11.91 10.24 -1.05
CA ASP A 54 -12.20 11.65 -0.88
C ASP A 54 -11.14 12.25 0.04
N VAL A 55 -10.24 13.04 -0.55
CA VAL A 55 -9.08 13.59 0.18
C VAL A 55 -9.49 14.45 1.39
N GLU A 56 -10.67 15.07 1.41
CA GLU A 56 -11.07 15.96 2.51
C GLU A 56 -11.88 15.25 3.61
N ILE A 57 -12.60 14.18 3.27
CA ILE A 57 -13.31 13.31 4.20
C ILE A 57 -12.37 12.23 4.75
N ASP A 58 -11.72 11.45 3.88
CA ASP A 58 -10.85 10.34 4.28
C ASP A 58 -9.62 10.82 5.05
N MET A 59 -9.02 11.99 4.77
CA MET A 59 -7.91 12.50 5.59
C MET A 59 -8.33 12.84 7.03
N LYS A 60 -9.59 13.27 7.25
CA LYS A 60 -10.13 13.54 8.60
C LYS A 60 -10.49 12.24 9.31
N ASN A 61 -10.94 11.23 8.57
CA ASN A 61 -11.51 10.00 9.09
C ASN A 61 -10.67 8.74 8.80
N LEU A 62 -9.35 8.91 8.58
CA LEU A 62 -8.46 7.86 8.07
C LEU A 62 -8.26 6.72 9.07
N GLN A 63 -9.16 5.75 9.08
CA GLN A 63 -9.04 4.56 9.92
C GLN A 63 -8.17 3.49 9.22
N LEU A 64 -7.14 3.04 9.93
CA LEU A 64 -6.34 1.86 9.60
C LEU A 64 -6.94 0.66 10.33
N GLU A 65 -7.51 -0.29 9.58
CA GLU A 65 -8.26 -1.42 10.14
C GLU A 65 -7.83 -2.73 9.49
N VAL A 66 -7.83 -3.82 10.27
CA VAL A 66 -7.51 -5.15 9.73
C VAL A 66 -8.59 -5.55 8.73
N GLY A 67 -8.16 -5.97 7.54
CA GLY A 67 -9.05 -6.27 6.42
C GLY A 67 -9.15 -5.15 5.38
N LYS A 68 -8.81 -3.89 5.72
CA LYS A 68 -8.85 -2.76 4.76
C LYS A 68 -7.85 -2.96 3.62
N ILE A 69 -8.31 -2.74 2.39
CA ILE A 69 -7.58 -2.96 1.13
C ILE A 69 -7.27 -1.62 0.46
N PHE A 70 -6.04 -1.48 -0.03
CA PHE A 70 -5.54 -0.37 -0.85
C PHE A 70 -5.21 -0.92 -2.24
N ARG A 71 -5.42 -0.11 -3.29
CA ARG A 71 -5.29 -0.53 -4.70
C ARG A 71 -3.82 -0.72 -5.10
N SER A 72 -2.89 0.03 -4.49
CA SER A 72 -1.44 -0.07 -4.73
C SER A 72 -0.59 -0.20 -3.45
N LEU A 73 0.73 -0.32 -3.63
CA LEU A 73 1.72 -0.23 -2.54
C LEU A 73 1.84 1.20 -2.01
N ASP A 74 1.79 2.19 -2.89
CA ASP A 74 2.11 3.58 -2.56
C ASP A 74 0.92 4.30 -1.94
N GLU A 75 -0.31 3.99 -2.36
CA GLU A 75 -1.55 4.39 -1.69
C GLU A 75 -1.57 3.93 -0.21
N PHE A 76 -1.08 2.71 0.07
CA PHE A 76 -0.90 2.23 1.44
C PHE A 76 0.17 3.02 2.20
N LYS A 77 1.31 3.37 1.56
CA LYS A 77 2.35 4.19 2.19
C LYS A 77 1.81 5.58 2.53
N ASP A 78 1.12 6.23 1.60
CA ASP A 78 0.57 7.58 1.76
C ASP A 78 -0.49 7.61 2.86
N ALA A 79 -1.41 6.64 2.86
CA ALA A 79 -2.41 6.50 3.92
C ALA A 79 -1.75 6.30 5.30
N VAL A 80 -0.76 5.41 5.41
CA VAL A 80 -0.06 5.18 6.69
C VAL A 80 0.82 6.38 7.08
N TRP A 81 1.36 7.13 6.12
CA TRP A 81 2.10 8.36 6.36
C TRP A 81 1.19 9.47 6.91
N HIS A 82 0.05 9.72 6.26
CA HIS A 82 -0.94 10.68 6.75
C HIS A 82 -1.49 10.28 8.12
N TYR A 83 -1.80 9.00 8.35
CA TYR A 83 -2.17 8.51 9.68
C TYR A 83 -1.08 8.77 10.73
N GLY A 84 0.19 8.48 10.38
CA GLY A 84 1.35 8.71 11.25
C GLY A 84 1.52 10.19 11.61
N VAL A 85 1.40 11.10 10.63
CA VAL A 85 1.48 12.55 10.84
C VAL A 85 0.34 13.04 11.75
N MET A 86 -0.90 12.66 11.46
CA MET A 86 -2.09 13.09 12.23
C MET A 86 -2.02 12.64 13.70
N ASN A 87 -1.57 11.41 13.95
CA ASN A 87 -1.42 10.82 15.28
C ASN A 87 -0.03 11.07 15.93
N ARG A 88 0.82 11.89 15.30
CA ARG A 88 2.19 12.25 15.76
C ARG A 88 3.14 11.05 15.96
N PHE A 89 2.93 9.94 15.25
CA PHE A 89 3.84 8.80 15.26
C PHE A 89 5.07 9.08 14.38
N ASN A 90 6.27 8.99 14.96
CA ASN A 90 7.52 9.03 14.21
C ASN A 90 7.77 7.68 13.53
N ILE A 91 7.15 7.47 12.37
CA ILE A 91 7.09 6.18 11.69
C ILE A 91 8.39 5.77 10.97
N ARG A 92 8.58 4.46 10.80
CA ARG A 92 9.62 3.81 9.99
C ARG A 92 9.06 2.57 9.31
N PHE A 93 9.33 2.42 8.02
CA PHE A 93 9.14 1.17 7.30
C PHE A 93 10.24 0.18 7.71
N LYS A 94 9.89 -0.89 8.44
CA LYS A 94 10.78 -2.00 8.81
C LYS A 94 10.88 -3.04 7.69
N VAL A 95 9.82 -3.19 6.89
CA VAL A 95 9.77 -4.00 5.68
C VAL A 95 9.01 -3.17 4.63
N ASN A 96 9.52 -3.14 3.40
CA ASN A 96 8.95 -2.42 2.27
C ASN A 96 9.33 -3.16 0.98
N ASP A 97 8.63 -4.27 0.71
CA ASP A 97 8.82 -5.08 -0.48
C ASP A 97 7.51 -5.16 -1.31
N PRO A 98 7.55 -5.54 -2.60
CA PRO A 98 6.35 -5.55 -3.45
C PRO A 98 5.21 -6.47 -2.95
N LYS A 99 5.53 -7.47 -2.11
CA LYS A 99 4.61 -8.44 -1.53
C LYS A 99 4.13 -8.00 -0.14
N ARG A 100 4.94 -7.32 0.68
CA ARG A 100 4.66 -7.04 2.10
C ARG A 100 5.24 -5.70 2.60
N VAL A 101 4.53 -5.08 3.55
CA VAL A 101 4.96 -3.84 4.20
C VAL A 101 4.75 -3.95 5.71
N HIS A 102 5.72 -3.47 6.48
CA HIS A 102 5.65 -3.38 7.94
C HIS A 102 6.09 -1.98 8.36
N VAL A 103 5.18 -1.21 8.94
CA VAL A 103 5.46 0.13 9.47
C VAL A 103 5.36 0.09 10.98
N VAL A 104 6.30 0.72 11.67
CA VAL A 104 6.41 0.79 13.13
C VAL A 104 6.73 2.21 13.58
N CYS A 105 6.37 2.57 14.81
CA CYS A 105 6.91 3.79 15.43
C CYS A 105 8.38 3.59 15.83
N LYS A 106 9.21 4.64 15.72
CA LYS A 106 10.62 4.62 16.16
C LYS A 106 10.76 4.71 17.69
N LEU A 107 9.84 5.39 18.37
CA LEU A 107 9.95 5.77 19.80
C LEU A 107 9.47 4.68 20.78
N GLY A 108 9.73 3.41 20.49
CA GLY A 108 9.43 2.29 21.39
C GLY A 108 7.96 2.01 21.69
N SER A 109 7.00 2.75 21.10
CA SER A 109 5.58 2.45 21.25
C SER A 109 5.22 1.15 20.52
N LYS A 110 4.12 0.51 20.95
CA LYS A 110 3.62 -0.74 20.35
C LYS A 110 2.96 -0.52 18.98
N TRP A 111 2.80 0.75 18.56
CA TRP A 111 2.13 1.12 17.32
C TRP A 111 2.83 0.52 16.10
N ARG A 112 2.06 -0.21 15.29
CA ARG A 112 2.51 -0.84 14.05
C ARG A 112 1.35 -1.18 13.13
N VAL A 113 1.64 -1.25 11.84
CA VAL A 113 0.74 -1.80 10.82
C VAL A 113 1.51 -2.73 9.89
N TRP A 114 0.92 -3.88 9.60
CA TRP A 114 1.43 -4.87 8.65
C TRP A 114 0.42 -5.11 7.55
N ALA A 115 0.84 -4.96 6.30
CA ALA A 115 0.04 -5.22 5.13
C ALA A 115 0.73 -6.20 4.16
N SER A 116 -0.06 -6.97 3.42
CA SER A 116 0.42 -7.85 2.36
C SER A 116 -0.43 -7.77 1.11
N LYS A 117 0.18 -8.09 -0.03
CA LYS A 117 -0.49 -8.28 -1.32
C LYS A 117 -1.58 -9.37 -1.24
N ILE A 118 -2.70 -9.16 -1.94
CA ILE A 118 -3.71 -10.21 -2.18
C ILE A 118 -3.40 -10.86 -3.55
N ASN A 119 -3.22 -12.18 -3.55
CA ASN A 119 -2.98 -13.02 -4.73
C ASN A 119 -1.90 -12.39 -5.65
N ASN A 120 -2.12 -12.33 -6.96
CA ASN A 120 -1.18 -11.73 -7.91
C ASN A 120 -1.42 -10.23 -8.22
N SER A 121 -2.38 -9.58 -7.55
CA SER A 121 -2.76 -8.17 -7.79
C SER A 121 -1.73 -7.12 -7.31
N SER A 122 -1.92 -5.83 -7.64
CA SER A 122 -1.13 -4.69 -7.11
C SER A 122 -1.41 -4.38 -5.63
N THR A 123 -2.56 -4.82 -5.12
CA THR A 123 -3.17 -4.38 -3.85
C THR A 123 -2.31 -4.59 -2.61
N LYS A 124 -2.69 -3.96 -1.51
CA LYS A 124 -2.19 -4.26 -0.15
C LYS A 124 -3.36 -4.30 0.82
N GLN A 125 -3.48 -5.37 1.61
CA GLN A 125 -4.46 -5.49 2.69
C GLN A 125 -3.77 -5.49 4.04
N ILE A 126 -4.29 -4.71 4.99
CA ILE A 126 -3.83 -4.76 6.39
C ILE A 126 -4.19 -6.14 6.97
N LYS A 127 -3.18 -6.90 7.38
CA LYS A 127 -3.34 -8.21 8.05
C LYS A 127 -3.16 -8.12 9.57
N SER A 128 -2.48 -7.08 10.06
CA SER A 128 -2.36 -6.81 11.49
C SER A 128 -2.19 -5.31 11.71
N PHE A 129 -2.88 -4.80 12.73
CA PHE A 129 -2.75 -3.43 13.21
C PHE A 129 -2.59 -3.48 14.73
N THR A 130 -1.85 -2.51 15.27
CA THR A 130 -1.76 -2.25 16.71
C THR A 130 -1.72 -0.74 16.85
N PRO A 131 -2.74 -0.10 17.47
CA PRO A 131 -2.69 1.32 17.79
C PRO A 131 -1.69 1.64 18.92
#